data_AF-A0A6P0P0U6-F1
#
_entry.id   AF-A0A6P0P0U6-F1
#
_cell.length_a   1.000
_cell.length_b   1.000
_cell.length_c   1.000
_cell.angle_alpha   90.00
_cell.angle_beta   90.00
_cell.angle_gamma   90.00
#
_symmetry.space_group_name_H-M   'P 1'
#
loop_
_entity.id
_entity.type
_entity.pdbx_description
1 polymer ?
#
loop_
_entity_poly.entity_id
_entity_poly.type
_entity_poly.pdbx_seq_one_letter_code
_entity_poly.pdbx_strand_id
1 'polypeptide(L)' 'MAITFSVAKSLVQKLVKQHKTDGNLEPLKPGKPRFSHLTNADLDLKKLVSEYPDATLEELCELFGLKTGNWVSRTAMFRA' A
#
# COMPACT_ATOMS: atom_id res chain seq x y z
N MET A 1 6.32 -28.01 -25.84
CA MET A 1 6.75 -27.38 -24.57
C MET A 1 5.61 -27.25 -23.56
N ALA A 2 4.50 -26.56 -23.83
CA ALA A 2 3.41 -26.48 -22.84
C ALA A 2 2.77 -27.86 -22.51
N ILE A 3 2.54 -28.68 -23.55
CA ILE A 3 1.95 -30.02 -23.44
C ILE A 3 2.87 -31.00 -22.70
N THR A 4 4.19 -30.93 -22.92
CA THR A 4 5.17 -31.82 -22.28
C THR A 4 5.25 -31.62 -20.77
N PHE A 5 4.96 -30.40 -20.30
CA PHE A 5 4.96 -30.06 -18.87
C PHE A 5 3.55 -29.95 -18.28
N SER A 6 2.49 -30.24 -19.05
CA SER A 6 1.08 -30.10 -18.64
C SER A 6 0.75 -28.74 -18.01
N VAL A 7 1.30 -27.66 -18.56
CA VAL A 7 1.09 -26.28 -18.08
C VAL A 7 0.38 -25.42 -19.11
N ALA A 8 -0.28 -24.36 -18.65
CA ALA A 8 -0.88 -23.38 -19.55
C ALA A 8 0.19 -22.69 -20.42
N LYS A 9 -0.11 -22.48 -21.71
CA LYS A 9 0.77 -21.76 -22.65
C LYS A 9 1.16 -20.36 -22.13
N SER A 10 0.23 -19.67 -21.48
CA SER A 10 0.43 -18.35 -20.90
C SER A 10 1.49 -18.34 -19.79
N LEU A 11 1.60 -19.42 -19.01
CA LEU A 11 2.64 -19.55 -17.98
C LEU A 11 4.02 -19.65 -18.61
N VAL A 12 4.18 -20.53 -19.62
CA VAL A 12 5.46 -20.69 -20.35
C VAL A 12 5.89 -19.37 -20.98
N GLN A 13 4.97 -18.64 -21.60
CA GLN A 13 5.25 -17.34 -22.20
C GLN A 13 5.71 -16.30 -21.16
N LYS A 14 5.08 -16.27 -19.97
CA LYS A 14 5.48 -15.39 -18.87
C LYS A 14 6.88 -15.73 -18.35
N LEU A 15 7.17 -17.01 -18.13
CA LEU A 15 8.48 -17.46 -17.66
C LEU A 15 9.59 -17.17 -18.67
N VAL A 16 9.36 -17.42 -19.96
CA VAL A 16 10.32 -17.09 -21.02
C VAL A 16 10.57 -15.58 -21.09
N LYS A 17 9.53 -14.77 -20.92
CA LYS A 17 9.68 -13.30 -20.88
C LYS A 17 10.52 -12.88 -19.66
N GLN A 18 10.19 -13.37 -18.48
CA GLN A 18 10.89 -13.04 -17.23
C GLN A 18 12.38 -13.44 -17.28
N HIS A 19 12.69 -14.62 -17.81
CA HIS A 19 14.07 -15.05 -17.98
C HIS A 19 14.86 -14.15 -18.96
N LYS A 20 14.23 -13.68 -20.03
CA LYS A 20 14.87 -12.76 -20.98
C LYS A 20 15.08 -11.36 -20.41
N THR A 21 14.17 -10.88 -19.56
CA THR A 21 14.24 -9.52 -18.99
C THR A 21 15.14 -9.45 -17.77
N ASP A 22 14.95 -10.38 -16.83
CA ASP A 22 15.53 -10.31 -15.49
C ASP A 22 16.62 -11.36 -15.28
N GLY A 23 16.81 -12.29 -16.22
CA GLY A 23 17.68 -13.46 -16.05
C GLY A 23 17.15 -14.47 -15.04
N ASN A 24 16.12 -14.12 -14.27
CA ASN A 24 15.59 -14.89 -13.15
C ASN A 24 14.26 -15.58 -13.49
N LEU A 25 14.08 -16.78 -12.97
CA LEU A 25 12.84 -17.57 -13.06
C LEU A 25 12.12 -17.71 -11.71
N GLU A 26 12.67 -17.16 -10.64
CA GLU A 26 11.99 -17.17 -9.34
C GLU A 26 10.66 -16.39 -9.42
N PRO A 27 9.60 -16.88 -8.75
CA PRO A 27 8.34 -16.15 -8.69
C PRO A 27 8.54 -14.74 -8.15
N LEU A 28 7.92 -13.76 -8.81
CA LEU A 28 7.88 -12.40 -8.29
C LEU A 28 7.18 -12.37 -6.93
N LYS A 29 7.69 -11.53 -6.03
CA LYS A 29 7.05 -11.30 -4.74
C LYS A 29 5.60 -10.82 -4.98
N PRO A 30 4.61 -11.35 -4.24
CA PRO A 30 3.25 -10.85 -4.30
C PRO A 30 3.24 -9.32 -4.13
N GLY A 31 2.30 -8.66 -4.82
CA GLY A 31 2.17 -7.21 -4.77
C GLY A 31 2.05 -6.71 -3.33
N LYS A 32 2.62 -5.54 -3.04
CA LYS A 32 2.50 -4.92 -1.72
C LYS A 32 1.02 -4.63 -1.39
N PRO A 33 0.62 -4.70 -0.11
CA PRO A 33 -0.71 -4.26 0.27
C PRO A 33 -0.90 -2.79 -0.10
N ARG A 34 -2.15 -2.42 -0.37
CA ARG A 34 -2.51 -1.00 -0.54
C ARG A 34 -2.35 -0.31 0.80
N PHE A 35 -1.32 0.53 0.92
CA PHE A 35 -1.07 1.30 2.14
C PHE A 35 -2.17 2.33 2.37
N SER A 36 -2.44 2.61 3.65
CA SER A 36 -3.36 3.68 4.03
C SER A 36 -2.72 5.04 3.81
N HIS A 37 -3.54 6.09 3.69
CA HIS A 37 -3.06 7.47 3.60
C HIS A 37 -2.29 7.92 4.86
N LEU A 38 -2.37 7.16 5.96
CA LEU A 38 -1.72 7.45 7.23
C LEU A 38 -0.34 6.79 7.36
N THR A 39 -0.01 5.81 6.51
CA THR A 39 1.21 4.98 6.66
C THR A 39 2.53 5.76 6.51
N ASN A 40 2.51 6.96 5.91
CA ASN A 40 3.67 7.85 5.85
C ASN A 40 3.41 9.21 6.53
N ALA A 41 2.31 9.32 7.27
CA ALA A 41 1.86 10.59 7.85
C ALA A 41 2.25 10.75 9.34
N ASP A 42 3.00 9.80 9.93
CA ASP A 42 3.32 9.79 11.36
C ASP A 42 3.91 11.11 11.89
N LEU A 43 4.78 11.75 11.13
CA LEU A 43 5.39 13.03 11.52
C LEU A 43 4.37 14.17 11.52
N ASP A 44 3.45 14.18 10.56
CA ASP A 44 2.43 15.22 10.44
C ASP A 44 1.30 15.00 11.46
N LEU A 45 0.96 13.74 11.75
CA LEU A 45 0.02 13.37 12.81
C LEU A 45 0.55 13.77 14.19
N LYS A 46 1.82 13.49 14.51
CA LYS A 46 2.43 13.91 15.78
C LYS A 46 2.42 15.42 15.96
N LYS A 47 2.67 16.18 14.88
CA LYS A 47 2.56 17.64 14.91
C LYS A 47 1.12 18.08 15.13
N LEU A 48 0.16 17.47 14.43
CA LEU A 48 -1.25 17.82 14.54
C LEU A 48 -1.80 17.55 15.95
N VAL A 49 -1.45 16.43 16.57
CA VAL A 49 -1.83 16.10 17.96
C VAL A 49 -1.18 17.05 18.96
N SER A 50 0.07 17.45 18.72
CA SER A 50 0.76 18.44 19.58
C SER A 50 0.14 19.83 19.46
N GLU A 51 -0.38 20.20 18.29
CA GLU A 51 -1.01 21.48 18.01
C GLU A 51 -2.44 21.55 18.59
N TYR A 52 -3.15 20.42 18.61
CA TYR A 52 -4.53 20.30 19.10
C TYR A 52 -4.67 19.13 20.10
N PRO A 53 -4.12 19.24 21.33
CA PRO A 53 -4.12 18.15 22.30
C PRO A 53 -5.50 17.80 22.85
N ASP A 54 -6.44 18.76 22.84
CA ASP A 54 -7.80 18.60 23.34
C ASP A 54 -8.81 18.21 22.25
N ALA A 55 -8.36 18.06 21.00
CA ALA A 55 -9.24 17.69 19.89
C ALA A 55 -9.70 16.24 20.01
N THR A 56 -10.98 16.03 19.74
CA THR A 56 -11.54 14.68 19.62
C THR A 56 -11.03 13.99 18.35
N LEU A 57 -11.17 12.67 18.31
CA LEU A 57 -10.70 11.88 17.18
C LEU A 57 -11.45 12.21 15.86
N GLU A 58 -12.69 12.69 15.95
CA GLU A 58 -13.45 13.19 14.79
C GLU A 58 -12.87 14.49 14.25
N GLU A 59 -12.61 15.44 15.13
CA GLU A 59 -11.99 16.72 14.78
C GLU A 59 -10.60 16.51 14.17
N LEU A 60 -9.80 15.57 14.71
CA LEU A 60 -8.51 15.22 14.13
C LEU A 60 -8.64 14.66 12.70
N CYS A 61 -9.68 13.87 12.40
CA CYS A 61 -9.91 13.37 11.05
C CYS A 61 -10.24 14.50 10.07
N GLU A 62 -11.04 15.48 10.50
CA GLU A 62 -11.39 16.66 9.70
C GLU A 62 -10.18 17.57 9.49
N LEU A 63 -9.44 17.89 10.54
CA LEU A 63 -8.24 18.71 10.49
C LEU A 63 -7.17 18.08 9.58
N PHE A 64 -6.99 16.76 9.67
CA PHE A 64 -6.09 16.03 8.79
C PHE A 64 -6.55 16.07 7.32
N GLY A 65 -7.85 15.91 7.08
CA GLY A 65 -8.44 16.04 5.75
C GLY A 65 -8.25 17.43 5.14
N LEU A 66 -8.44 18.48 5.93
CA LEU A 66 -8.25 19.87 5.50
C LEU A 66 -6.77 20.20 5.20
N LYS A 67 -5.84 19.68 6.00
CA LYS A 67 -4.40 19.96 5.88
C LYS A 67 -3.72 19.19 4.75
N THR A 68 -4.09 17.92 4.57
CA THR A 68 -3.41 16.99 3.65
C THR A 68 -4.25 16.65 2.41
N GLY A 69 -5.55 16.97 2.40
CA GLY A 69 -6.50 16.60 1.33
C GLY A 69 -6.92 15.12 1.36
N ASN A 70 -6.41 14.34 2.32
CA ASN A 70 -6.69 12.92 2.46
C ASN A 70 -7.66 12.68 3.62
N TRP A 71 -8.88 12.28 3.30
CA TRP A 71 -9.90 11.95 4.29
C TRP A 71 -9.67 10.55 4.86
N VAL A 72 -9.71 10.44 6.17
CA VAL A 72 -9.49 9.18 6.90
C VAL A 72 -10.65 8.91 7.84
N SER A 73 -10.95 7.63 8.03
CA SER A 73 -11.99 7.21 8.98
C SER A 73 -11.44 7.24 10.40
N ARG A 74 -12.34 7.34 11.39
CA ARG A 74 -11.99 7.21 12.81
C ARG A 74 -11.16 5.96 13.12
N THR A 75 -11.53 4.82 12.54
CA THR A 75 -10.81 3.55 12.74
C THR A 75 -9.44 3.50 12.10
N ALA A 76 -9.20 4.28 11.05
CA ALA A 76 -7.87 4.45 10.47
C ALA A 76 -7.03 5.40 11.32
N MET A 77 -7.61 6.53 11.75
CA MET A 77 -6.96 7.51 12.62
C MET A 77 -6.57 6.91 13.98
N PHE A 78 -7.41 6.06 14.56
CA PHE A 78 -7.11 5.36 15.80
C PHE A 78 -5.98 4.32 15.69
N ARG A 79 -5.72 3.82 14.47
CA ARG A 79 -4.69 2.79 14.19
C ARG A 79 -3.35 3.39 13.73
N ALA A 80 -3.32 4.68 13.44
CA ALA A 80 -2.12 5.40 13.02
C ALA A 80 -1.22 5.67 14.23
#